data_AF-W1X9X2-F1
#
_entry.id   AF-W1X9X2-F1
#
_cell.length_a   1.000
_cell.length_b   1.000
_cell.length_c   1.000
_cell.angle_alpha   90.00
_cell.angle_beta   90.00
_cell.angle_gamma   90.00
#
_symmetry.space_group_name_H-M   'P 1'
#
loop_
_entity.id
_entity.type
_entity.pdbx_description
1 polymer ?
#
loop_
_entity_poly.entity_id
_entity_poly.type
_entity_poly.pdbx_seq_one_letter_code
_entity_poly.pdbx_strand_id
1 'polypeptide(L)'
;GETIERVNIHTGEVEVIYRASQGAHVGVVTVHPKSEKYVFIHGPENPDETWHYDFHHRRGVIAEGGKVSNLDAMDITAPYTPGALRGGSHVHVFSPNGERVSFTYNDHVMHQLDSALDLRNVGVAAPFGPVNVQKQHPREYSGSHWCVLVSKTTPTPQPGSDEINRAYEEGWVG
;
A
#
# COMPACT_ATOMS: atom_id res chain seq x y z
N GLY A 1 2.09 -1.30 15.12
CA GLY A 1 1.59 -2.05 16.30
C GLY A 1 1.12 -3.42 15.87
N GLU A 2 0.54 -4.19 16.78
CA GLU A 2 -0.03 -5.52 16.47
C GLU A 2 -1.49 -5.44 16.03
N THR A 3 -2.19 -4.35 16.33
CA THR A 3 -3.63 -4.24 16.12
C THR A 3 -4.02 -2.97 15.39
N ILE A 4 -5.14 -3.04 14.66
CA ILE A 4 -5.97 -1.90 14.27
C ILE A 4 -7.22 -1.96 15.13
N GLU A 5 -7.53 -0.86 15.79
CA GLU A 5 -8.56 -0.77 16.82
C GLU A 5 -9.44 0.46 16.57
N ARG A 6 -10.70 0.38 17.02
CA ARG A 6 -11.57 1.54 17.16
C ARG A 6 -11.98 1.71 18.62
N VAL A 7 -12.17 2.97 19.02
CA VAL A 7 -12.61 3.35 20.36
C VAL A 7 -13.96 4.03 20.28
N ASN A 8 -14.88 3.62 21.13
CA ASN A 8 -16.09 4.37 21.39
C ASN A 8 -15.76 5.57 22.30
N ILE A 9 -15.97 6.79 21.81
CA ILE A 9 -15.61 8.02 22.53
C ILE A 9 -16.47 8.30 23.77
N HIS A 10 -17.63 7.64 23.89
CA HIS A 10 -18.55 7.83 25.02
C HIS A 10 -18.33 6.79 26.11
N THR A 11 -18.08 5.53 25.74
CA THR A 11 -17.92 4.42 26.70
C THR A 11 -16.47 4.07 26.99
N GLY A 12 -15.54 4.47 26.11
CA GLY A 12 -14.14 4.05 26.17
C GLY A 12 -13.90 2.60 25.74
N GLU A 13 -14.94 1.91 25.25
CA GLU A 13 -14.83 0.53 24.77
C GLU A 13 -13.92 0.46 23.54
N VAL A 14 -12.99 -0.49 23.55
CA VAL A 14 -12.02 -0.75 22.48
C VAL A 14 -12.44 -2.01 21.74
N GLU A 15 -12.56 -1.92 20.41
CA GLU A 15 -12.78 -3.07 19.54
C GLU A 15 -11.58 -3.28 18.61
N VAL A 16 -11.11 -4.52 18.53
CA VAL A 16 -10.03 -4.91 17.61
C VAL A 16 -10.63 -5.24 16.25
N ILE A 17 -10.36 -4.38 15.26
CA ILE A 17 -10.78 -4.57 13.86
C ILE A 17 -9.88 -5.60 13.18
N TYR A 18 -8.58 -5.56 13.48
CA TYR A 18 -7.60 -6.48 12.92
C TYR A 18 -6.46 -6.73 13.90
N ARG A 19 -5.95 -7.96 13.93
CA ARG A 19 -4.73 -8.34 14.64
C ARG A 19 -3.75 -8.94 13.65
N ALA A 20 -2.60 -8.30 13.52
CA ALA A 20 -1.49 -8.81 12.74
C ALA A 20 -1.01 -10.14 13.32
N SER A 21 -0.50 -11.00 12.44
CA SER A 21 0.01 -12.32 12.82
C SER A 21 1.38 -12.55 12.19
N GLN A 22 2.05 -13.65 12.57
CA GLN A 22 3.30 -14.06 11.93
C GLN A 22 4.41 -12.99 11.98
N GLY A 23 4.50 -12.25 13.08
CA GLY A 23 5.53 -11.21 13.27
C GLY A 23 5.31 -9.93 12.46
N ALA A 24 4.21 -9.81 11.73
CA ALA A 24 3.87 -8.57 11.04
C ALA A 24 3.42 -7.47 12.01
N HIS A 25 3.54 -6.23 11.54
CA HIS A 25 2.99 -5.06 12.21
C HIS A 25 2.07 -4.29 11.27
N VAL A 26 1.07 -3.62 11.86
CA VAL A 26 0.08 -2.81 11.18
C VAL A 26 0.02 -1.40 11.73
N GLY A 27 -0.52 -0.46 10.95
CA GLY A 27 -0.74 0.91 11.39
C GLY A 27 -1.25 1.83 10.28
N VAL A 28 -1.33 3.13 10.61
CA VAL A 28 -1.77 4.20 9.70
C VAL A 28 -3.08 3.84 9.00
N VAL A 29 -4.13 3.70 9.81
CA VAL A 29 -5.47 3.37 9.33
C VAL A 29 -6.19 4.62 8.84
N THR A 30 -6.91 4.50 7.73
CA THR A 30 -7.95 5.46 7.32
C THR A 30 -9.28 4.75 7.16
N VAL A 31 -10.36 5.51 7.34
CA VAL A 31 -11.74 4.99 7.32
C VAL A 31 -12.43 5.48 6.07
N HIS A 32 -13.20 4.62 5.43
CA HIS A 32 -14.02 4.96 4.29
C HIS A 32 -15.07 6.02 4.69
N PRO A 33 -15.33 7.04 3.85
CA PRO A 33 -16.14 8.20 4.24
C PRO A 33 -17.62 7.88 4.52
N LYS A 34 -18.11 6.71 4.10
CA LYS A 34 -19.55 6.35 4.12
C LYS A 34 -19.87 4.98 4.73
N SER A 35 -18.87 4.18 5.10
CA SER A 35 -19.10 2.82 5.59
C SER A 35 -18.02 2.39 6.57
N GLU A 36 -18.31 1.37 7.38
CA GLU A 36 -17.34 0.73 8.29
C GLU A 36 -16.34 -0.15 7.54
N LYS A 37 -15.55 0.52 6.71
CA LYS A 37 -14.47 -0.05 5.91
C LYS A 37 -13.19 0.68 6.25
N TYR A 38 -12.14 -0.07 6.51
CA TYR A 38 -10.86 0.43 6.96
C TYR A 38 -9.80 0.04 5.93
N VAL A 39 -8.87 0.95 5.64
CA VAL A 39 -7.65 0.62 4.90
C VAL A 39 -6.45 1.00 5.76
N PHE A 40 -5.44 0.15 5.80
CA PHE A 40 -4.27 0.35 6.65
C PHE A 40 -3.03 -0.31 6.05
N ILE A 41 -1.87 0.10 6.56
CA ILE A 41 -0.59 -0.50 6.21
C ILE A 41 -0.46 -1.83 6.93
N HIS A 42 0.01 -2.82 6.19
CA HIS A 42 0.47 -4.09 6.70
C HIS A 42 1.93 -4.29 6.31
N GLY A 43 2.80 -4.51 7.30
CA GLY A 43 4.18 -4.95 7.08
C GLY A 43 4.25 -6.41 6.58
N PRO A 44 5.42 -6.94 6.22
CA PRO A 44 5.50 -8.32 5.76
C PRO A 44 5.22 -9.32 6.90
N GLU A 45 4.53 -10.40 6.57
CA GLU A 45 4.40 -11.58 7.44
C GLU A 45 5.65 -12.46 7.31
N ASN A 46 6.03 -13.14 8.40
CA ASN A 46 7.28 -13.88 8.54
C ASN A 46 8.48 -13.04 8.09
N PRO A 47 8.75 -11.88 8.74
CA PRO A 47 9.88 -11.07 8.38
C PRO A 47 11.19 -11.84 8.60
N ASP A 48 12.15 -11.63 7.72
CA ASP A 48 13.50 -12.20 7.82
C ASP A 48 14.57 -11.12 7.56
N GLU A 49 15.84 -11.52 7.56
CA GLU A 49 16.99 -10.62 7.36
C GLU A 49 16.90 -9.82 6.06
N THR A 50 16.33 -10.42 5.00
CA THR A 50 16.24 -9.84 3.65
C THR A 50 14.89 -9.19 3.36
N TRP A 51 13.85 -9.57 4.11
CA TRP A 51 12.48 -9.13 3.90
C TRP A 51 11.83 -8.77 5.24
N HIS A 52 12.13 -7.57 5.74
CA HIS A 52 11.56 -7.00 6.94
C HIS A 52 10.80 -5.71 6.61
N TYR A 53 10.23 -5.06 7.63
CA TYR A 53 9.51 -3.79 7.45
C TYR A 53 10.44 -2.73 6.83
N ASP A 54 10.14 -2.33 5.60
CA ASP A 54 10.80 -1.26 4.87
C ASP A 54 9.80 -0.59 3.92
N PHE A 55 10.14 0.56 3.33
CA PHE A 55 9.29 1.35 2.47
C PHE A 55 8.68 0.54 1.31
N HIS A 56 9.48 -0.34 0.71
CA HIS A 56 9.13 -1.15 -0.44
C HIS A 56 8.63 -2.58 -0.09
N HIS A 57 8.42 -2.91 1.20
CA HIS A 57 7.90 -4.21 1.68
C HIS A 57 6.54 -4.11 2.42
N ARG A 58 5.85 -2.99 2.29
CA ARG A 58 4.55 -2.72 2.92
C ARG A 58 3.42 -2.90 1.92
N ARG A 59 2.24 -3.30 2.38
CA ARG A 59 1.05 -3.43 1.54
C ARG A 59 -0.14 -2.71 2.14
N GLY A 60 -1.11 -2.36 1.30
CA GLY A 60 -2.43 -1.92 1.73
C GLY A 60 -3.31 -3.13 2.03
N VAL A 61 -4.05 -3.05 3.13
CA VAL A 61 -5.03 -4.06 3.52
C VAL A 61 -6.36 -3.37 3.80
N ILE A 62 -7.45 -3.94 3.29
CA ILE A 62 -8.83 -3.53 3.58
C ILE A 62 -9.45 -4.49 4.58
N ALA A 63 -10.10 -3.94 5.60
CA ALA A 63 -11.02 -4.67 6.49
C ALA A 63 -12.45 -4.12 6.40
N GLU A 64 -13.42 -5.00 6.17
CA GLU A 64 -14.86 -4.67 6.10
C GLU A 64 -15.70 -5.89 6.50
N GLY A 65 -16.68 -5.70 7.39
CA GLY A 65 -17.62 -6.77 7.77
C GLY A 65 -16.94 -8.04 8.30
N GLY A 66 -15.85 -7.90 9.06
CA GLY A 66 -15.06 -9.01 9.59
C GLY A 66 -14.20 -9.75 8.54
N LYS A 67 -14.18 -9.30 7.29
CA LYS A 67 -13.34 -9.85 6.23
C LYS A 67 -12.15 -8.93 5.98
N VAL A 68 -11.02 -9.54 5.63
CA VAL A 68 -9.75 -8.85 5.37
C VAL A 68 -9.22 -9.29 4.01
N SER A 69 -8.72 -8.34 3.23
CA SER A 69 -8.11 -8.62 1.91
C SER A 69 -7.03 -7.60 1.59
N ASN A 70 -6.07 -7.96 0.74
CA ASN A 70 -5.10 -6.99 0.24
C ASN A 70 -5.81 -5.96 -0.66
N LEU A 71 -5.48 -4.69 -0.48
CA LEU A 71 -5.86 -3.61 -1.39
C LEU A 71 -5.11 -3.82 -2.72
N ASP A 72 -3.80 -3.69 -2.67
CA ASP A 72 -2.90 -3.81 -3.81
C ASP A 72 -2.40 -5.25 -3.99
N ALA A 73 -1.99 -5.55 -5.22
CA ALA A 73 -1.28 -6.77 -5.57
C ALA A 73 0.20 -6.44 -5.74
N MET A 74 1.09 -7.40 -5.47
CA MET A 74 2.52 -7.24 -5.68
C MET A 74 3.10 -8.40 -6.48
N ASP A 75 3.78 -8.04 -7.56
CA ASP A 75 4.48 -8.92 -8.50
C ASP A 75 5.88 -8.35 -8.74
N ILE A 76 6.91 -9.04 -8.25
CA ILE A 76 8.30 -8.60 -8.35
C ILE A 76 9.09 -9.43 -9.37
N THR A 77 8.44 -10.40 -10.01
CA THR A 77 9.06 -11.30 -10.98
C THR A 77 8.59 -10.97 -12.38
N ALA A 78 9.52 -10.65 -13.29
CA ALA A 78 9.17 -10.43 -14.69
C ALA A 78 8.77 -11.75 -15.39
N PRO A 79 7.78 -11.74 -16.31
CA PRO A 79 6.99 -10.60 -16.77
C PRO A 79 5.92 -10.18 -15.75
N TYR A 80 5.84 -8.87 -15.47
CA TYR A 80 4.96 -8.34 -14.43
C TYR A 80 3.49 -8.40 -14.81
N THR A 81 2.65 -8.65 -13.81
CA THR A 81 1.18 -8.62 -13.90
C THR A 81 0.67 -7.17 -14.00
N PRO A 82 -0.06 -6.81 -15.06
CA PRO A 82 -0.69 -5.49 -15.17
C PRO A 82 -1.60 -5.19 -13.98
N GLY A 83 -1.49 -3.98 -13.44
CA GLY A 83 -2.25 -3.54 -12.25
C GLY A 83 -1.66 -3.97 -10.91
N ALA A 84 -0.62 -4.82 -10.90
CA ALA A 84 0.17 -5.11 -9.71
C ALA A 84 1.29 -4.09 -9.52
N LEU A 85 1.64 -3.83 -8.26
CA LEU A 85 2.81 -3.08 -7.87
C LEU A 85 4.05 -3.99 -7.86
N ARG A 86 5.25 -3.40 -7.92
CA ARG A 86 6.52 -4.12 -7.80
C ARG A 86 7.24 -3.87 -6.47
N GLY A 87 6.50 -3.40 -5.48
CA GLY A 87 7.04 -2.94 -4.22
C GLY A 87 5.94 -2.48 -3.27
N GLY A 88 6.28 -1.60 -2.35
CA GLY A 88 5.45 -1.31 -1.20
C GLY A 88 4.60 -0.05 -1.33
N SER A 89 3.37 -0.12 -0.85
CA SER A 89 2.42 0.99 -0.75
C SER A 89 2.27 1.50 0.70
N HIS A 90 1.94 2.78 0.86
CA HIS A 90 1.90 3.45 2.17
C HIS A 90 0.96 4.66 2.18
N VAL A 91 0.41 5.01 3.34
CA VAL A 91 -0.54 6.13 3.55
C VAL A 91 -1.77 6.00 2.65
N HIS A 92 -2.52 4.93 2.83
CA HIS A 92 -3.72 4.69 2.05
C HIS A 92 -4.83 5.67 2.44
N VAL A 93 -5.27 6.52 1.52
CA VAL A 93 -6.34 7.51 1.77
C VAL A 93 -7.48 7.32 0.79
N PHE A 94 -8.69 7.10 1.30
CA PHE A 94 -9.90 7.06 0.49
C PHE A 94 -10.19 8.43 -0.14
N SER A 95 -10.61 8.39 -1.40
CA SER A 95 -11.22 9.53 -2.09
C SER A 95 -12.52 9.98 -1.40
N PRO A 96 -12.96 11.24 -1.60
CA PRO A 96 -14.17 11.76 -0.95
C PRO A 96 -15.44 10.95 -1.23
N ASN A 97 -15.54 10.34 -2.41
CA ASN A 97 -16.66 9.46 -2.75
C ASN A 97 -16.49 8.01 -2.24
N GLY A 98 -15.28 7.64 -1.81
CA GLY A 98 -14.92 6.34 -1.26
C GLY A 98 -14.50 5.28 -2.29
N GLU A 99 -14.52 5.59 -3.59
CA GLU A 99 -14.35 4.60 -4.66
C GLU A 99 -12.88 4.26 -4.97
N ARG A 100 -11.98 5.21 -4.71
CA ARG A 100 -10.54 5.08 -4.97
C ARG A 100 -9.73 5.29 -3.71
N VAL A 101 -8.51 4.73 -3.68
CA VAL A 101 -7.54 4.93 -2.60
C VAL A 101 -6.24 5.46 -3.20
N SER A 102 -5.74 6.60 -2.71
CA SER A 102 -4.39 7.07 -3.04
C SER A 102 -3.38 6.47 -2.09
N PHE A 103 -2.14 6.33 -2.53
CA PHE A 103 -1.04 5.84 -1.71
C PHE A 103 0.32 6.38 -2.20
N THR A 104 1.27 6.54 -1.30
CA THR A 104 2.70 6.61 -1.61
C THR A 104 3.25 5.23 -1.94
N TYR A 105 4.29 5.18 -2.79
CA TYR A 105 4.84 3.96 -3.35
C TYR A 105 6.38 4.00 -3.43
N ASN A 106 7.02 2.88 -3.13
CA ASN A 106 8.43 2.62 -3.35
C ASN A 106 8.60 1.26 -4.05
N ASP A 107 9.42 1.19 -5.09
CA ASP A 107 9.58 0.01 -5.94
C ASP A 107 10.72 -0.90 -5.44
N HIS A 108 10.40 -2.12 -5.05
CA HIS A 108 11.40 -3.07 -4.53
C HIS A 108 12.38 -3.50 -5.63
N VAL A 109 11.90 -3.71 -6.86
CA VAL A 109 12.76 -4.11 -7.99
C VAL A 109 13.77 -3.01 -8.31
N MET A 110 13.34 -1.75 -8.27
CA MET A 110 14.25 -0.62 -8.49
C MET A 110 15.24 -0.47 -7.34
N HIS A 111 14.81 -0.66 -6.09
CA HIS A 111 15.70 -0.69 -4.92
C HIS A 111 16.77 -1.78 -5.04
N GLN A 112 16.39 -3.00 -5.46
CA GLN A 112 17.33 -4.11 -5.69
C GLN A 112 18.34 -3.82 -6.81
N LEU A 113 17.94 -3.04 -7.82
CA LEU A 113 18.83 -2.63 -8.90
C LEU A 113 19.87 -1.62 -8.41
N ASP A 114 19.43 -0.57 -7.72
CA ASP A 114 20.28 0.43 -7.09
C ASP A 114 19.47 1.21 -6.03
N SER A 115 20.05 1.37 -4.84
CA SER A 115 19.49 2.21 -3.77
C SER A 115 19.12 3.64 -4.21
N ALA A 116 19.84 4.22 -5.18
CA ALA A 116 19.55 5.55 -5.74
C ALA A 116 18.23 5.60 -6.53
N LEU A 117 17.69 4.44 -6.92
CA LEU A 117 16.44 4.28 -7.66
C LEU A 117 15.26 3.95 -6.75
N ASP A 118 15.47 3.82 -5.43
CA ASP A 118 14.40 3.69 -4.43
C ASP A 118 13.70 5.04 -4.17
N LEU A 119 13.03 5.52 -5.21
CA LEU A 119 12.38 6.81 -5.25
C LEU A 119 10.90 6.70 -4.91
N ARG A 120 10.43 7.65 -4.10
CA ARG A 120 9.03 7.68 -3.67
C ARG A 120 8.15 8.30 -4.74
N ASN A 121 7.10 7.56 -5.09
CA ASN A 121 6.05 7.93 -6.02
C ASN A 121 4.68 7.96 -5.34
N VAL A 122 3.67 8.41 -6.07
CA VAL A 122 2.25 8.34 -5.68
C VAL A 122 1.51 7.49 -6.70
N GLY A 123 0.60 6.67 -6.21
CA GLY A 123 -0.31 5.86 -7.02
C GLY A 123 -1.75 5.92 -6.53
N VAL A 124 -2.62 5.32 -7.32
CA VAL A 124 -4.05 5.19 -7.05
C VAL A 124 -4.47 3.74 -7.26
N ALA A 125 -5.18 3.19 -6.28
CA ALA A 125 -5.91 1.94 -6.38
C ALA A 125 -7.34 2.27 -6.84
N ALA A 126 -7.68 1.80 -8.04
CA ALA A 126 -9.01 1.91 -8.62
C ALA A 126 -9.82 0.63 -8.33
N PRO A 127 -11.16 0.70 -8.23
CA PRO A 127 -12.01 -0.42 -7.83
C PRO A 127 -12.24 -1.42 -9.00
N PHE A 128 -11.19 -1.70 -9.77
CA PHE A 128 -11.15 -2.71 -10.81
C PHE A 128 -10.32 -3.88 -10.32
N GLY A 129 -10.75 -5.11 -10.57
CA GLY A 129 -10.06 -6.29 -10.07
C GLY A 129 -10.98 -7.52 -10.00
N PRO A 130 -10.50 -8.60 -9.36
CA PRO A 130 -9.22 -8.70 -8.66
C PRO A 130 -8.01 -8.69 -9.61
N VAL A 131 -6.85 -8.23 -9.12
CA VAL A 131 -5.56 -8.41 -9.81
C VAL A 131 -4.92 -9.70 -9.27
N ASN A 132 -4.90 -10.73 -10.12
CA ASN A 132 -4.40 -12.05 -9.76
C ASN A 132 -2.94 -12.21 -10.22
N VAL A 133 -2.03 -12.27 -9.26
CA VAL A 133 -0.61 -12.52 -9.52
C VAL A 133 -0.37 -14.03 -9.59
N GLN A 134 0.26 -14.50 -10.67
CA GLN A 134 0.77 -15.87 -10.73
C GLN A 134 2.04 -15.93 -9.88
N LYS A 135 1.88 -16.40 -8.65
CA LYS A 135 2.93 -16.39 -7.63
C LYS A 135 4.15 -17.20 -8.08
N GLN A 136 5.25 -16.50 -8.33
CA GLN A 136 6.57 -17.04 -8.68
C GLN A 136 7.59 -16.84 -7.56
N HIS A 137 7.36 -15.84 -6.71
CA HIS A 137 8.16 -15.56 -5.52
C HIS A 137 7.31 -15.68 -4.24
N PRO A 138 7.84 -16.23 -3.11
CA PRO A 138 7.07 -16.42 -1.88
C PRO A 138 6.48 -15.14 -1.29
N ARG A 139 7.07 -13.98 -1.61
CA ARG A 139 6.63 -12.67 -1.12
C ARG A 139 5.53 -12.01 -1.96
N GLU A 140 5.23 -12.55 -3.15
CA GLU A 140 4.17 -12.02 -4.03
C GLU A 140 2.77 -12.37 -3.52
N TYR A 141 1.81 -11.51 -3.87
CA TYR A 141 0.40 -11.64 -3.47
C TYR A 141 -0.54 -10.94 -4.45
N SER A 142 -1.74 -11.50 -4.58
CA SER A 142 -2.86 -10.87 -5.29
C SER A 142 -3.52 -9.76 -4.46
N GLY A 143 -4.23 -8.88 -5.15
CA GLY A 143 -4.90 -7.71 -4.59
C GLY A 143 -6.31 -7.54 -5.14
N SER A 144 -7.14 -6.81 -4.40
CA SER A 144 -8.53 -6.53 -4.79
C SER A 144 -8.65 -5.41 -5.82
N HIS A 145 -7.66 -4.51 -5.90
CA HIS A 145 -7.70 -3.30 -6.72
C HIS A 145 -6.59 -3.25 -7.77
N TRP A 146 -6.91 -2.60 -8.88
CA TRP A 146 -5.98 -2.26 -9.93
C TRP A 146 -5.21 -1.01 -9.53
N CYS A 147 -3.89 -1.13 -9.43
CA CYS A 147 -3.02 -0.03 -9.02
C CYS A 147 -2.31 0.59 -10.21
N VAL A 148 -2.23 1.93 -10.22
CA VAL A 148 -1.48 2.71 -11.21
C VAL A 148 -0.63 3.75 -10.49
N LEU A 149 0.57 4.01 -11.00
CA LEU A 149 1.35 5.16 -10.57
C LEU A 149 0.91 6.40 -11.33
N VAL A 150 0.70 7.49 -10.61
CA VAL A 150 0.26 8.79 -11.18
C VAL A 150 1.39 9.83 -11.16
N SER A 151 2.52 9.50 -10.53
CA SER A 151 3.77 10.25 -10.62
C SER A 151 4.85 9.43 -11.30
N LYS A 152 5.85 10.13 -11.83
CA LYS A 152 7.12 9.56 -12.25
C LYS A 152 8.24 10.38 -11.65
N THR A 153 9.18 9.72 -10.99
CA THR A 153 10.33 10.36 -10.36
C THR A 153 11.64 9.95 -11.01
N THR A 154 12.65 10.80 -10.93
CA THR A 154 14.02 10.56 -11.42
C THR A 154 15.04 10.99 -10.37
N PRO A 155 16.17 10.29 -10.19
CA PRO A 155 17.17 10.70 -9.20
C PRO A 155 17.86 12.03 -9.57
N THR A 156 17.83 12.40 -10.86
CA THR A 156 18.50 13.59 -11.39
C THR A 156 17.54 14.43 -12.23
N PRO A 157 16.59 15.14 -11.60
CA PRO A 157 15.65 16.00 -12.32
C PRO A 157 16.39 17.15 -12.99
N GLN A 158 16.05 17.42 -14.25
CA GLN A 158 16.67 18.51 -15.01
C GLN A 158 16.15 19.88 -14.54
N PRO A 159 17.02 20.87 -14.27
CA PRO A 159 16.59 22.22 -13.95
C PRO A 159 15.71 22.82 -15.06
N GLY A 160 14.52 23.30 -14.69
CA GLY A 160 13.56 23.92 -15.61
C GLY A 160 12.64 22.94 -16.35
N SER A 161 12.69 21.64 -16.04
CA SER A 161 11.72 20.65 -16.53
C SER A 161 10.60 20.40 -15.51
N ASP A 162 9.63 19.55 -15.88
CA ASP A 162 8.57 19.05 -14.99
C ASP A 162 8.99 17.78 -14.22
N GLU A 163 10.27 17.41 -14.27
CA GLU A 163 10.77 16.24 -13.56
C GLU A 163 10.88 16.49 -12.07
N ILE A 164 10.52 15.48 -11.29
CA ILE A 164 10.60 15.52 -9.83
C ILE A 164 11.48 14.37 -9.33
N ASN A 165 12.20 14.57 -8.23
CA ASN A 165 12.95 13.50 -7.56
C ASN A 165 12.15 12.77 -6.49
N ARG A 166 11.02 13.34 -6.07
CA ARG A 166 10.16 12.75 -5.03
C ARG A 166 8.72 13.22 -5.18
N ALA A 167 7.78 12.29 -5.06
CA ALA A 167 6.38 12.58 -4.77
C ALA A 167 6.04 11.96 -3.41
N TYR A 168 5.51 12.75 -2.48
CA TYR A 168 5.18 12.33 -1.12
C TYR A 168 4.01 13.15 -0.61
N GLU A 169 3.34 12.67 0.44
CA GLU A 169 2.19 13.36 1.06
C GLU A 169 1.06 13.62 0.07
N GLU A 170 0.30 12.57 -0.20
CA GLU A 170 -0.83 12.49 -1.08
C GLU A 170 -2.14 12.83 -0.36
N GLY A 171 -3.03 13.49 -1.09
CA GLY A 171 -4.36 13.83 -0.63
C GLY A 171 -5.27 14.09 -1.81
N TRP A 172 -6.57 13.90 -1.59
CA TRP A 172 -7.58 14.21 -2.57
C TRP A 172 -7.99 15.68 -2.44
N VAL A 173 -8.18 16.35 -3.58
CA VAL A 173 -8.79 17.67 -3.64
C VAL A 173 -10.23 17.50 -4.15
N GLY A 174 -11.21 17.95 -3.37
CA GLY A 174 -12.65 17.87 -3.68
C GLY A 174 -13.45 17.22 -2.57
#